data_AF-A0A7C3RXG9-F1
#
_entry.id   AF-A0A7C3RXG9-F1
#
_cell.length_a   1.000
_cell.length_b   1.000
_cell.length_c   1.000
_cell.angle_alpha   90.00
_cell.angle_beta   90.00
_cell.angle_gamma   90.00
#
_symmetry.space_group_name_H-M   'P 1'
#
loop_
_entity.id
_entity.type
_entity.pdbx_description
1 polymer ?
#
loop_
_entity_poly.entity_id
_entity_poly.type
_entity_poly.pdbx_seq_one_letter_code
_entity_poly.pdbx_strand_id
1 'polypeptide(L)' 'MRCPHCGETLALWVCKRCGAETLEGSLYCCHCGQPIVKEEECEQGSAERIPCSDGNCIGTINDLGICNVCGKPFVHEKA' A
#
# COMPACT_ATOMS: atom_id res chain seq x y z
N MET A 1 -5.10 20.22 16.78
CA MET A 1 -4.43 19.48 17.88
C MET A 1 -2.92 19.57 17.69
N ARG A 2 -2.10 19.63 18.76
CA ARG A 2 -0.63 19.70 18.63
C ARG A 2 0.00 18.33 18.79
N CYS A 3 0.99 18.01 17.95
CA CYS A 3 1.75 16.78 18.06
C CYS A 3 2.63 16.80 19.33
N PRO A 4 2.57 15.80 20.22
CA PRO A 4 3.38 15.78 21.45
C PRO A 4 4.89 15.55 21.19
N HIS A 5 5.27 15.15 19.98
CA HIS A 5 6.68 14.88 19.62
C HIS A 5 7.38 16.08 18.99
N CYS A 6 6.71 16.82 18.10
CA CYS A 6 7.29 17.95 17.38
C CYS A 6 6.62 19.30 17.68
N GLY A 7 5.49 19.31 18.39
CA GLY A 7 4.76 20.54 18.74
C GLY A 7 3.96 21.16 17.59
N GLU A 8 4.09 20.66 16.36
CA GLU A 8 3.40 21.17 15.18
C GLU A 8 1.88 21.01 15.29
N THR A 9 1.14 21.96 14.72
CA THR A 9 -0.32 21.93 14.67
C THR A 9 -0.77 21.05 13.53
N LEU A 10 -1.39 19.92 13.85
CA LEU A 10 -2.00 19.04 12.88
C LEU A 10 -3.23 19.74 12.29
N ALA A 11 -3.26 19.99 10.97
CA ALA A 11 -4.46 20.49 10.34
C ALA A 11 -5.48 19.35 10.20
N LEU A 12 -6.71 19.70 10.53
CA LEU A 12 -7.85 18.82 10.52
C LEU A 12 -8.80 19.31 9.44
N TRP A 13 -9.42 18.37 8.74
CA TRP A 13 -10.48 18.66 7.79
C TRP A 13 -11.74 17.90 8.23
N VAL A 14 -12.91 18.42 7.85
CA VAL A 14 -14.20 17.83 8.24
C VAL A 14 -14.69 16.92 7.12
N CYS A 15 -14.93 15.65 7.44
CA CYS A 15 -15.47 14.70 6.49
C CYS A 15 -16.86 15.15 6.01
N LYS A 16 -17.03 15.37 4.71
CA LYS A 16 -18.32 15.77 4.11
C LYS A 16 -19.45 14.74 4.26
N ARG A 17 -19.12 13.47 4.56
CA ARG A 17 -20.12 12.39 4.73
C ARG A 17 -20.60 12.24 6.17
N CYS A 18 -19.70 12.23 7.15
CA CYS A 18 -20.07 11.94 8.55
C CYS A 18 -19.86 13.12 9.51
N GLY A 19 -19.24 14.21 9.08
CA GLY A 19 -18.98 15.38 9.91
C GLY A 19 -17.83 15.22 10.92
N ALA A 20 -17.18 14.05 10.98
CA ALA A 20 -16.03 13.85 11.86
C ALA A 20 -14.79 14.60 11.36
N GLU A 21 -13.98 15.07 12.29
CA GLU A 21 -12.66 15.62 12.02
C GLU A 21 -11.70 14.49 11.60
N THR A 22 -10.91 14.72 10.56
CA THR A 22 -9.91 13.78 10.05
C THR A 22 -8.62 14.54 9.77
N LEU A 23 -7.48 13.85 9.82
CA LEU A 23 -6.16 14.46 9.61
C LEU A 23 -5.95 14.87 8.15
N GLU A 24 -5.32 16.02 7.92
CA GLU A 24 -4.85 16.43 6.60
C GLU A 24 -3.94 15.34 5.98
N GLY A 25 -4.14 15.02 4.70
CA GLY A 25 -3.35 13.99 4.01
C GLY A 25 -3.82 12.54 4.24
N SER A 26 -4.84 12.31 5.06
CA SER A 26 -5.49 10.99 5.11
C SER A 26 -6.14 10.68 3.76
N LEU A 27 -6.03 9.43 3.30
CA LEU A 27 -6.72 8.94 2.10
C LEU A 27 -8.19 8.57 2.37
N TYR A 28 -8.53 8.28 3.63
CA TYR A 28 -9.86 7.86 4.06
C TYR A 28 -10.24 8.50 5.40
N CYS A 29 -11.53 8.69 5.65
CA CYS A 29 -12.04 9.12 6.95
C CYS A 29 -11.87 8.02 8.00
N CYS A 30 -11.21 8.33 9.11
CA CYS A 30 -10.98 7.39 10.22
C CYS A 30 -12.26 6.96 10.95
N HIS A 31 -13.38 7.65 10.72
CA HIS A 31 -14.66 7.35 11.38
C HIS A 31 -15.61 6.54 10.50
N CYS A 32 -15.77 6.90 9.23
CA CYS A 32 -16.77 6.28 8.34
C CYS A 32 -16.19 5.56 7.11
N GLY A 33 -14.87 5.62 6.93
CA GLY A 33 -14.16 4.97 5.82
C GLY A 33 -14.33 5.62 4.44
N GLN A 34 -14.98 6.78 4.34
CA GLN A 34 -15.16 7.47 3.05
C GLN A 34 -13.79 7.88 2.48
N PRO A 35 -13.51 7.61 1.19
CA PRO A 35 -12.31 8.09 0.53
C PRO A 35 -12.29 9.62 0.46
N ILE A 36 -11.09 10.16 0.62
CA ILE A 36 -10.79 11.58 0.59
C ILE A 36 -10.03 11.79 -0.71
N VAL A 37 -10.76 12.12 -1.77
CA VAL A 37 -10.16 12.38 -3.08
C VAL A 37 -9.23 13.60 -2.99
N LYS A 38 -7.92 13.35 -3.00
CA LYS A 38 -6.91 14.31 -3.42
C LYS A 38 -6.49 13.90 -4.82
N GLU A 39 -6.69 14.78 -5.79
CA GLU A 39 -6.33 14.57 -7.19
C GLU A 39 -4.82 14.78 -7.35
N GLU A 40 -4.01 13.71 -7.31
CA GLU A 40 -2.61 13.74 -7.76
C GLU A 40 -2.25 12.42 -8.48
N GLU A 41 -1.56 12.55 -9.62
CA GLU A 41 -1.28 11.52 -10.64
C GLU A 41 -0.56 10.28 -10.08
N CYS A 42 -1.06 9.11 -10.48
CA CYS A 42 -0.54 7.81 -10.08
C CYS A 42 0.29 7.22 -11.22
N GLU A 43 1.60 7.42 -11.22
CA GLU A 43 2.51 6.59 -12.03
C GLU A 43 2.57 5.20 -11.39
N GLN A 44 1.59 4.37 -11.72
CA GLN A 44 1.51 2.96 -11.32
C GLN A 44 2.56 2.17 -12.09
N GLY A 45 3.79 2.18 -11.59
CA GLY A 45 4.76 1.12 -11.87
C GLY A 45 4.32 -0.17 -11.18
N SER A 46 3.24 -0.80 -11.66
CA SER A 46 2.86 -2.15 -11.24
C SER A 46 3.82 -3.15 -11.89
N ALA A 47 5.06 -3.21 -11.40
CA ALA A 47 5.91 -4.35 -11.66
C ALA A 47 5.29 -5.55 -10.95
N GLU A 48 4.68 -6.46 -11.71
CA GLU A 48 4.03 -7.66 -11.19
C GLU A 48 5.07 -8.52 -10.45
N ARG A 49 5.00 -8.52 -9.12
CA ARG A 49 5.93 -9.25 -8.26
C ARG A 49 5.46 -10.70 -8.14
N ILE A 50 6.06 -11.62 -8.90
CA ILE A 50 5.69 -13.04 -8.90
C ILE A 50 6.31 -13.75 -7.68
N PRO A 51 5.50 -14.32 -6.76
CA PRO A 51 6.01 -15.09 -5.63
C PRO A 51 6.58 -16.44 -6.07
N CYS A 52 7.49 -16.99 -5.27
CA CYS A 52 8.07 -18.30 -5.55
C CYS A 52 7.03 -19.45 -5.44
N SER A 53 7.06 -20.40 -6.38
CA SER A 53 6.15 -21.56 -6.40
C SER A 53 6.32 -22.55 -5.24
N ASP A 54 7.41 -22.45 -4.48
CA ASP A 54 7.74 -23.42 -3.41
C ASP A 54 6.79 -23.38 -2.21
N GLY A 55 5.85 -22.44 -2.13
CA GLY A 55 4.83 -22.32 -1.07
C GLY A 55 5.35 -21.92 0.32
N ASN A 56 6.63 -22.18 0.61
CA ASN A 56 7.31 -21.84 1.86
C ASN A 56 8.46 -20.83 1.66
N CYS A 57 8.91 -20.62 0.42
CA CYS A 57 9.99 -19.67 0.13
C CYS A 57 9.45 -18.23 0.13
N ILE A 58 10.12 -17.32 0.84
CA ILE A 58 9.78 -15.88 0.87
C ILE A 58 10.24 -15.10 -0.38
N GLY A 59 10.91 -15.78 -1.31
CA GLY A 59 11.53 -15.16 -2.48
C GLY A 59 10.53 -14.84 -3.59
N THR A 60 11.02 -14.08 -4.57
CA THR A 60 10.27 -13.72 -5.79
C THR A 60 11.03 -14.14 -7.03
N ILE A 61 10.29 -14.38 -8.11
CA ILE A 61 10.81 -14.77 -9.41
C ILE A 61 11.35 -13.53 -10.12
N ASN A 62 12.57 -13.64 -10.64
CA ASN A 62 13.19 -12.61 -11.47
C ASN A 62 12.82 -12.78 -12.96
N ASP A 63 13.30 -11.87 -13.81
CA ASP A 63 13.06 -11.91 -15.26
C ASP A 63 13.60 -13.17 -15.96
N LEU A 64 14.49 -13.91 -15.30
CA LEU A 64 15.01 -15.19 -15.77
C LEU A 64 14.15 -16.39 -15.36
N GLY A 65 13.04 -16.16 -14.66
CA GLY A 65 12.18 -17.23 -14.17
C GLY A 65 12.77 -17.99 -12.98
N ILE A 66 13.70 -17.40 -12.23
CA ILE A 66 14.38 -18.04 -11.09
C ILE A 66 14.09 -17.28 -9.81
N CYS A 67 13.87 -18.00 -8.72
CA CYS A 67 13.71 -17.39 -7.40
C CYS A 67 15.02 -16.76 -6.90
N ASN A 68 14.96 -15.50 -6.46
CA ASN A 68 16.11 -14.77 -5.92
C ASN A 68 16.62 -15.27 -4.54
N VAL A 69 15.87 -16.12 -3.84
CA VAL A 69 16.24 -16.66 -2.52
C VAL A 69 16.68 -18.13 -2.62
N CYS A 70 15.83 -19.00 -3.16
CA CYS A 70 16.11 -20.44 -3.19
C CYS A 70 16.79 -20.91 -4.50
N GLY A 71 16.86 -20.06 -5.53
CA GLY A 71 17.44 -20.40 -6.82
C GLY A 71 16.63 -21.40 -7.65
N LYS A 72 15.43 -21.79 -7.22
CA LYS A 72 14.59 -22.72 -7.98
C LYS A 72 13.94 -22.04 -9.18
N PRO A 73 13.82 -22.73 -10.32
CA PRO A 73 13.08 -22.24 -11.47
C PRO A 73 11.59 -22.18 -11.15
N PHE A 74 10.90 -21.19 -11.70
CA PHE A 74 9.46 -21.06 -11.62
C PHE A 74 8.79 -22.13 -12.49
N VAL A 75 8.31 -23.19 -11.86
CA VAL A 75 7.42 -24.16 -12.49
C VAL A 75 5.99 -23.71 -12.26
N HIS A 76 5.36 -23.16 -13.31
CA HIS A 76 3.92 -23.00 -13.32
C HIS A 76 3.33 -24.37 -13.64
N GLU A 77 3.07 -25.18 -12.62
CA GLU A 77 2.27 -26.39 -12.77
C GLU A 77 0.90 -25.97 -13.29
N LYS A 78 0.70 -26.12 -14.61
CA LYS A 78 -0.63 -26.08 -15.21
C LYS A 78 -1.40 -27.26 -14.65
N ALA A 79 -2.37 -26.98 -13.80
CA ALA A 79 -3.44 -27.92 -13.48
C ALA A 79 -4.36 -28.12 -14.71
#